data_AF-A0A4Q9L6N1-F1
#
_entry.id   AF-A0A4Q9L6N1-F1
#
_cell.length_a   1.000
_cell.length_b   1.000
_cell.length_c   1.000
_cell.angle_alpha   90.00
_cell.angle_beta   90.00
_cell.angle_gamma   90.00
#
_symmetry.space_group_name_H-M   'P 1'
#
loop_
_entity.id
_entity.type
_entity.pdbx_description
1 polymer ?
#
loop_
_entity_poly.entity_id
_entity_poly.type
_entity_poly.pdbx_seq_one_letter_code
_entity_poly.pdbx_strand_id
1 'polypeptide(L)'
;MRHKKGLLTKWLLLISISRFIIIIKEIYDNYNTKPTIENKRTLFIFLSFILGLTRIISIRKITHSYVYLTITLSFLFEGFLYIFERFKESVGVIRVSLEILIALFSFFWMIFLYPYYLVDSNNFIEEKTD
;
A
#
# COMPACT_ATOMS: atom_id res chain seq x y z
N MET A 1 6.31 -24.40 -11.47
CA MET A 1 5.61 -23.45 -12.36
C MET A 1 5.83 -22.03 -11.87
N ARG A 2 6.58 -21.19 -12.61
CA ARG A 2 6.77 -19.77 -12.27
C ARG A 2 5.48 -19.03 -12.64
N HIS A 3 4.60 -18.78 -11.67
CA HIS A 3 3.55 -17.77 -11.84
C HIS A 3 4.20 -16.50 -12.37
N LYS A 4 3.86 -16.09 -13.60
CA LYS A 4 4.27 -14.79 -14.12
C LYS A 4 3.67 -13.76 -13.17
N LYS A 5 4.48 -13.21 -12.26
CA LYS A 5 4.09 -12.11 -11.36
C LYS A 5 3.62 -10.98 -12.27
N GLY A 6 2.30 -10.83 -12.38
CA GLY A 6 1.70 -9.90 -13.31
C GLY A 6 2.09 -8.46 -12.96
N LEU A 7 1.87 -7.56 -13.91
CA LEU A 7 2.32 -6.17 -13.85
C LEU A 7 1.83 -5.45 -12.57
N LEU A 8 0.61 -5.76 -12.13
CA LEU A 8 0.01 -5.22 -10.90
C LEU A 8 0.81 -5.58 -9.66
N THR A 9 1.23 -6.84 -9.53
CA THR A 9 2.04 -7.30 -8.39
C THR A 9 3.37 -6.56 -8.32
N LYS A 10 4.02 -6.32 -9.47
CA LYS A 10 5.28 -5.57 -9.54
C LYS A 10 5.07 -4.09 -9.18
N TRP A 11 4.01 -3.47 -9.70
CA TRP A 11 3.64 -2.09 -9.40
C TRP A 11 3.37 -1.87 -7.91
N LEU A 12 2.52 -2.72 -7.31
CA LEU A 12 2.18 -2.66 -5.90
C LEU A 12 3.41 -2.87 -5.02
N LEU A 13 4.31 -3.78 -5.41
CA LEU A 13 5.54 -4.05 -4.68
C LEU A 13 6.50 -2.85 -4.74
N LEU A 14 6.65 -2.23 -5.91
CA LEU A 14 7.49 -1.05 -6.09
C LEU A 14 6.98 0.11 -5.23
N ILE A 15 5.69 0.44 -5.31
CA ILE A 15 5.08 1.49 -4.47
C ILE A 15 5.23 1.16 -2.99
N SER A 16 4.97 -0.08 -2.59
CA SER A 16 5.05 -0.47 -1.17
C SER A 16 6.47 -0.33 -0.64
N ILE A 17 7.50 -0.72 -1.41
CA ILE A 17 8.90 -0.54 -1.03
C ILE A 17 9.28 0.94 -0.98
N SER A 18 8.93 1.72 -2.00
CA SER A 18 9.21 3.16 -2.02
C SER A 18 8.59 3.86 -0.81
N ARG A 19 7.34 3.55 -0.46
CA ARG A 19 6.68 4.08 0.75
C ARG A 19 7.37 3.61 2.03
N PHE A 20 7.75 2.33 2.09
CA PHE A 20 8.45 1.79 3.26
C PHE A 20 9.77 2.52 3.53
N ILE A 21 10.54 2.86 2.49
CA ILE A 21 11.77 3.65 2.60
C ILE A 21 11.48 5.06 3.14
N ILE A 22 10.42 5.72 2.64
CA ILE A 22 10.01 7.05 3.12
C ILE A 22 9.64 6.99 4.61
N ILE A 23 8.87 5.99 5.02
CA ILE A 23 8.46 5.81 6.42
C ILE A 23 9.69 5.55 7.31
N ILE A 24 10.64 4.72 6.88
CA ILE A 24 11.90 4.51 7.62
C ILE A 24 12.66 5.82 7.80
N LYS A 25 12.75 6.64 6.76
CA LYS A 25 13.36 7.97 6.86
C LYS A 25 12.63 8.85 7.87
N GLU A 26 11.31 8.86 7.85
CA GLU A 26 10.53 9.63 8.83
C GLU A 26 10.69 9.12 10.26
N ILE A 27 10.80 7.81 10.45
CA ILE A 27 11.14 7.21 11.74
C ILE A 27 12.49 7.73 12.21
N TYR A 28 13.52 7.65 11.35
CA TYR A 28 14.87 8.11 11.66
C TYR A 28 14.93 9.60 12.02
N ASP A 29 14.29 10.44 11.19
CA ASP A 29 14.21 11.88 11.43
C ASP A 29 13.50 12.16 12.77
N ASN A 30 12.38 11.47 13.04
CA ASN A 30 11.62 11.62 14.28
C ASN A 30 12.38 11.15 15.53
N TYR A 31 13.27 10.16 15.42
CA TYR A 31 14.15 9.71 16.52
C TYR A 31 15.30 10.69 16.79
N ASN A 32 15.82 11.36 15.74
CA ASN A 32 16.94 12.30 15.87
C ASN A 32 16.51 13.68 16.37
N THR A 33 15.31 14.15 16.03
CA THR A 33 14.71 15.32 16.69
C THR A 33 14.20 14.93 18.08
N LYS A 34 14.65 15.65 19.13
CA LYS A 34 14.35 15.35 20.54
C LYS A 34 12.91 14.87 20.75
N PRO A 35 12.71 13.68 21.37
CA PRO A 35 11.39 13.08 21.52
C PRO A 35 10.57 13.91 22.49
N THR A 36 9.80 14.86 21.97
CA THR A 36 8.83 15.60 22.78
C THR A 36 7.62 14.68 22.94
N ILE A 37 7.21 14.46 24.18
CA ILE A 37 6.13 13.54 24.61
C ILE A 37 4.77 13.86 23.93
N GLU A 38 4.65 15.01 23.25
CA GLU A 38 3.50 15.42 22.46
C GLU A 38 3.50 14.93 20.99
N ASN A 39 4.41 14.03 20.60
CA ASN A 39 4.57 13.58 19.22
C ASN A 39 3.40 12.69 18.73
N LYS A 40 2.22 13.30 18.50
CA LYS A 40 1.05 12.69 17.84
C LYS A 40 1.42 12.08 16.48
N ARG A 41 2.51 12.56 15.87
CA ARG A 41 3.08 12.06 14.62
C ARG A 41 3.66 10.64 14.75
N THR A 42 4.12 10.22 15.92
CA THR A 42 4.67 8.86 16.13
C THR A 42 3.61 7.77 15.88
N LEU A 43 2.37 7.99 16.32
CA LEU A 43 1.27 7.04 16.10
C LEU A 43 0.92 6.94 14.61
N PHE A 44 0.91 8.06 13.89
CA PHE A 44 0.73 8.09 12.44
C PHE A 44 1.83 7.32 11.70
N ILE A 45 3.10 7.54 12.07
CA ILE A 45 4.24 6.84 11.49
C ILE A 45 4.14 5.33 11.75
N PHE A 46 3.78 4.93 12.98
CA PHE A 46 3.64 3.53 13.34
C PHE A 46 2.48 2.83 12.61
N LEU A 47 1.31 3.49 12.49
CA LEU A 47 0.19 2.99 11.69
C LEU A 47 0.57 2.83 10.22
N SER A 48 1.22 3.84 9.65
CA SER A 48 1.68 3.81 8.25
C SER A 48 2.69 2.67 8.03
N PHE A 49 3.59 2.45 8.99
CA PHE A 49 4.54 1.34 8.97
C PHE A 49 3.85 -0.02 8.97
N ILE A 50 2.87 -0.23 9.87
CA ILE A 50 2.09 -1.47 9.93
C ILE A 50 1.33 -1.69 8.61
N LEU A 51 0.72 -0.64 8.04
CA LEU A 51 0.02 -0.70 6.75
C LEU A 51 0.98 -1.03 5.60
N GLY A 52 2.21 -0.54 5.64
CA GLY A 52 3.27 -0.90 4.70
C GLY A 52 3.64 -2.38 4.78
N LEU A 53 3.89 -2.89 6.00
CA LEU A 53 4.23 -4.30 6.23
C LEU A 53 3.10 -5.25 5.81
N THR A 54 1.87 -4.94 6.21
CA THR A 54 0.69 -5.75 5.86
C THR A 54 0.51 -5.83 4.34
N ARG A 55 0.77 -4.75 3.58
CA ARG A 55 0.77 -4.78 2.11
C ARG A 55 1.87 -5.65 1.53
N ILE A 56 3.12 -5.51 2.00
CA ILE A 56 4.24 -6.32 1.51
C ILE A 56 3.98 -7.82 1.73
N ILE A 57 3.43 -8.19 2.89
CA ILE A 57 3.05 -9.57 3.22
C ILE A 57 1.89 -10.02 2.32
N SER A 58 0.87 -9.17 2.15
CA SER A 58 -0.31 -9.46 1.33
C SER A 58 0.02 -9.66 -0.14
N ILE A 59 0.94 -8.86 -0.71
CA ILE A 59 1.38 -8.98 -2.11
C ILE A 59 1.95 -10.37 -2.42
N ARG A 60 2.52 -11.09 -1.43
CA ARG A 60 2.99 -12.47 -1.62
C ARG A 60 1.86 -13.47 -1.84
N LYS A 61 0.63 -13.14 -1.42
CA LYS A 61 -0.57 -13.99 -1.49
C LYS A 61 -1.62 -13.44 -2.48
N ILE A 62 -1.21 -12.62 -3.45
CA ILE A 62 -2.10 -11.86 -4.36
C ILE A 62 -2.95 -12.74 -5.30
N THR A 63 -2.85 -14.07 -5.19
CA THR A 63 -3.66 -15.04 -5.92
C THR A 63 -5.11 -15.13 -5.43
N HIS A 64 -5.44 -14.55 -4.27
CA HIS A 64 -6.80 -14.56 -3.72
C HIS A 64 -7.48 -13.19 -3.82
N SER A 65 -8.76 -13.16 -4.21
CA SER A 65 -9.59 -11.95 -4.31
C SER A 65 -9.63 -11.13 -3.01
N TYR A 66 -9.71 -11.79 -1.85
CA TYR A 66 -9.68 -11.12 -0.54
C TYR A 66 -8.39 -10.33 -0.30
N VAL A 67 -7.27 -10.77 -0.88
CA VAL A 67 -5.98 -10.10 -0.72
C VAL A 67 -5.94 -8.80 -1.52
N TYR A 68 -6.59 -8.76 -2.68
CA TYR A 68 -6.79 -7.51 -3.42
C TYR A 68 -7.55 -6.50 -2.56
N LEU A 69 -8.69 -6.91 -1.99
CA LEU A 69 -9.50 -6.04 -1.16
C LEU A 69 -8.73 -5.47 0.04
N THR A 70 -7.93 -6.31 0.72
CA THR A 70 -7.06 -5.89 1.84
C THR A 70 -6.01 -4.86 1.40
N ILE A 71 -5.34 -5.09 0.26
CA ILE A 71 -4.35 -4.15 -0.28
C ILE A 71 -5.02 -2.82 -0.65
N THR A 72 -6.19 -2.87 -1.30
CA THR A 72 -6.97 -1.69 -1.69
C THR A 72 -7.38 -0.87 -0.47
N LEU A 73 -7.99 -1.51 0.54
CA LEU A 73 -8.39 -0.84 1.78
C LEU A 73 -7.18 -0.24 2.50
N SER A 74 -6.03 -0.91 2.49
CA SER A 74 -4.80 -0.38 3.08
C SER A 74 -4.34 0.91 2.40
N PHE A 75 -4.38 0.98 1.06
CA PHE A 75 -4.05 2.21 0.32
C PHE A 75 -5.02 3.35 0.60
N LEU A 76 -6.33 3.06 0.63
CA LEU A 76 -7.36 4.05 0.93
C LEU A 76 -7.23 4.58 2.36
N PHE A 77 -7.08 3.68 3.33
CA PHE A 77 -6.94 4.04 4.74
C PHE A 77 -5.69 4.88 4.99
N GLU A 78 -4.56 4.54 4.36
CA GLU A 78 -3.35 5.36 4.42
C GLU A 78 -3.57 6.75 3.79
N GLY A 79 -4.26 6.84 2.65
CA GLY A 79 -4.66 8.12 2.06
C GLY A 79 -5.49 8.98 3.02
N PHE A 80 -6.45 8.38 3.71
CA PHE A 80 -7.22 9.05 4.76
C PHE A 80 -6.36 9.52 5.93
N LEU A 81 -5.38 8.72 6.37
CA LEU A 81 -4.44 9.14 7.43
C LEU A 81 -3.63 10.37 7.01
N TYR A 82 -3.15 10.43 5.76
CA TYR A 82 -2.44 11.60 5.24
C TYR A 82 -3.32 12.85 5.13
N ILE A 83 -4.59 12.69 4.74
CA ILE A 83 -5.58 13.79 4.75
C ILE A 83 -5.79 14.28 6.19
N PHE A 84 -5.94 13.37 7.14
CA PHE A 84 -6.15 13.72 8.55
C PHE A 84 -4.93 14.45 9.16
N GLU A 85 -3.72 14.00 8.86
CA GLU A 85 -2.50 14.70 9.28
C GLU A 85 -2.32 16.05 8.57
N ARG A 86 -2.86 16.23 7.37
CA ARG A 86 -2.89 17.56 6.72
C ARG A 86 -3.72 18.56 7.49
N PHE A 87 -4.88 18.14 8.02
CA PHE A 87 -5.71 19.01 8.86
C PHE A 87 -5.01 19.46 10.16
N LYS A 88 -4.01 18.70 10.60
CA LYS A 88 -3.13 19.07 11.73
C LYS A 88 -1.89 19.87 11.32
N GLU A 89 -1.78 20.22 10.04
CA GLU A 89 -0.63 20.90 9.42
C GLU A 89 0.72 20.15 9.53
N SER A 90 0.71 18.88 9.97
CA SER A 90 1.91 18.05 10.12
C SER A 90 2.61 17.71 8.80
N VAL A 91 1.90 17.83 7.66
CA VAL A 91 2.36 17.40 6.33
C VAL A 91 2.06 18.47 5.29
N GLY A 92 3.01 18.73 4.38
CA GLY A 92 2.85 19.69 3.28
C GLY A 92 1.80 19.27 2.24
N VAL A 93 1.11 20.26 1.65
CA VAL A 93 0.04 20.06 0.64
C VAL A 93 0.50 19.19 -0.53
N ILE A 94 1.70 19.45 -1.04
CA ILE A 94 2.25 18.75 -2.21
C ILE A 94 2.37 17.26 -1.91
N ARG A 95 2.89 16.91 -0.72
CA ARG A 95 3.05 15.52 -0.32
C ARG A 95 1.70 14.81 -0.20
N VAL A 96 0.73 15.43 0.47
CA VAL A 96 -0.62 14.86 0.63
C VAL A 96 -1.29 14.65 -0.73
N SER A 97 -1.13 15.60 -1.66
CA SER A 97 -1.68 15.50 -3.01
C SER A 97 -1.07 14.34 -3.79
N LEU A 98 0.24 14.15 -3.71
CA LEU A 98 0.92 13.00 -4.32
C LEU A 98 0.45 11.67 -3.70
N GLU A 99 0.29 11.61 -2.37
CA GLU A 99 -0.16 10.39 -1.70
C GLU A 99 -1.58 9.99 -2.10
N ILE A 100 -2.49 10.96 -2.23
CA ILE A 100 -3.85 10.76 -2.71
C ILE A 100 -3.83 10.30 -4.17
N LEU A 101 -3.04 10.96 -5.02
CA LEU A 101 -2.93 10.60 -6.45
C LEU A 101 -2.41 9.17 -6.61
N ILE A 102 -1.39 8.78 -5.86
CA ILE A 102 -0.84 7.42 -5.87
C ILE A 102 -1.87 6.41 -5.36
N ALA A 103 -2.61 6.73 -4.30
CA ALA A 103 -3.64 5.86 -3.75
C ALA A 103 -4.79 5.64 -4.75
N LEU A 104 -5.30 6.72 -5.36
CA LEU A 104 -6.34 6.67 -6.39
C LEU A 104 -5.84 5.93 -7.64
N PHE A 105 -4.64 6.25 -8.12
CA PHE A 105 -4.06 5.56 -9.27
C PHE A 105 -3.93 4.07 -8.99
N SER A 106 -3.42 3.68 -7.82
CA SER A 106 -3.29 2.27 -7.43
C SER A 106 -4.64 1.59 -7.31
N PHE A 107 -5.66 2.27 -6.78
CA PHE A 107 -7.04 1.80 -6.71
C PHE A 107 -7.63 1.52 -8.09
N PHE A 108 -7.56 2.51 -9.00
CA PHE A 108 -8.04 2.34 -10.38
C PHE A 108 -7.26 1.26 -11.13
N TRP A 109 -5.95 1.19 -10.93
CA TRP A 109 -5.10 0.18 -11.53
C TRP A 109 -5.45 -1.23 -11.05
N MET A 110 -5.78 -1.39 -9.77
CA MET A 110 -6.28 -2.65 -9.22
C MET A 110 -7.63 -3.03 -9.82
N ILE A 111 -8.60 -2.11 -9.89
CA ILE A 111 -9.92 -2.38 -10.49
C ILE A 111 -9.76 -2.78 -11.97
N PHE A 112 -8.94 -2.05 -12.71
CA PHE A 112 -8.75 -2.29 -14.15
C PHE A 112 -8.09 -3.65 -14.42
N LEU A 113 -7.10 -4.04 -13.62
CA LEU A 113 -6.38 -5.30 -13.80
C LEU A 113 -7.04 -6.49 -13.09
N TYR A 114 -7.96 -6.27 -12.15
CA TYR A 114 -8.65 -7.32 -11.40
C TYR A 114 -9.29 -8.41 -12.29
N PRO A 115 -10.00 -8.08 -13.38
CA PRO A 115 -10.56 -9.10 -14.28
C PRO A 115 -9.51 -10.03 -14.88
N TYR A 116 -8.33 -9.49 -15.24
CA TYR A 116 -7.24 -10.28 -15.84
C TYR A 116 -6.64 -11.30 -14.88
N TYR A 117 -6.70 -11.05 -13.57
CA TYR A 117 -6.23 -11.99 -12.56
C TYR A 117 -7.25 -13.07 -12.20
N LEU A 118 -8.54 -12.84 -12.43
CA LEU A 118 -9.58 -13.85 -12.28
C LEU A 118 -9.59 -14.85 -13.44
N VAL A 119 -9.37 -14.38 -14.67
CA VAL A 119 -9.33 -15.23 -15.88
C VAL A 119 -8.20 -16.27 -15.80
N ASP A 120 -7.01 -15.89 -15.35
CA ASP A 120 -5.89 -16.83 -15.15
C ASP A 120 -6.16 -17.88 -14.05
N SER A 121 -7.07 -17.61 -13.11
CA SER A 121 -7.42 -18.55 -12.04
C SER A 121 -8.43 -19.62 -12.49
N ASN A 122 -9.34 -19.28 -13.40
CA ASN A 122 -10.30 -20.23 -13.96
C ASN A 122 -9.64 -21.21 -14.94
N ASN A 123 -8.71 -20.72 -15.76
CA ASN A 123 -7.97 -21.58 -16.70
C ASN A 123 -7.09 -22.62 -15.97
N PHE A 124 -6.65 -22.33 -14.74
CA PHE A 124 -5.91 -23.26 -13.89
C PHE A 124 -6.78 -24.34 -13.22
N ILE A 125 -8.09 -24.11 -13.14
CA ILE A 125 -9.04 -25.08 -12.58
C ILE A 125 -9.40 -26.10 -13.66
N GLU A 126 -9.61 -25.67 -14.90
CA GLU A 126 -9.91 -26.58 -16.03
C GLU A 126 -8.74 -27.51 -16.36
N GLU A 127 -7.49 -27.02 -16.36
CA GLU A 127 -6.31 -27.84 -16.68
C GLU A 127 -5.95 -28.90 -15.61
N LYS A 128 -6.64 -28.90 -14.46
CA LYS A 128 -6.47 -29.89 -13.39
C LYS A 128 -7.56 -30.97 -13.36
N THR A 129 -8.57 -30.82 -14.21
CA THR A 129 -9.73 -31.72 -14.30
C THR A 129 -9.74 -32.62 -15.53
N ASP A 130 -8.76 -32.48 -16.42
CA ASP A 130 -8.46 -33.41 -17.53
C ASP A 130 -7.24 -34.28 -17.19
#